data_AF-A0A2E3NAW3-F1
#
_entry.id   AF-A0A2E3NAW3-F1
#
_cell.length_a   1.000
_cell.length_b   1.000
_cell.length_c   1.000
_cell.angle_alpha   90.00
_cell.angle_beta   90.00
_cell.angle_gamma   90.00
#
_symmetry.space_group_name_H-M   'P 1'
#
loop_
_entity.id
_entity.type
_entity.pdbx_description
1 polymer ?
#
loop_
_entity_poly.entity_id
_entity_poly.type
_entity_poly.pdbx_seq_one_letter_code
_entity_poly.pdbx_strand_id
1 'polypeptide(L)'
;MSPQQQADPDLYGNAWSDLLQQVRDGLSWSGRERNRFLLNDGAGGFADVSAVMGLDQEADGRALAVVDWDHDGDLDLWYRDRTAPRLRLMLNQHAGTRKGDFVSVLLQGEECNRNAIGAVVELIDAPGSG
;
A
#
# COMPACT_ATOMS: atom_id res chain seq x y z
N MET A 1 57.07 18.99 14.31
CA MET A 1 56.03 19.80 13.65
C MET A 1 54.79 18.94 13.51
N SER A 2 53.72 19.25 14.24
CA SER A 2 52.41 18.63 14.02
C SER A 2 51.77 19.24 12.76
N PRO A 3 51.24 18.43 11.83
CA PRO A 3 50.50 18.96 10.70
C PRO A 3 49.27 19.71 11.21
N GLN A 4 49.18 21.01 10.90
CA GLN A 4 47.93 21.75 11.07
C GLN A 4 46.95 21.22 10.02
N GLN A 5 45.99 20.39 10.42
CA GLN A 5 44.83 20.10 9.58
C GLN A 5 44.07 21.41 9.39
N GLN A 6 44.22 22.03 8.23
CA GLN A 6 43.34 23.13 7.82
C GLN A 6 41.95 22.53 7.61
N ALA A 7 41.04 22.83 8.53
CA ALA A 7 39.63 22.51 8.34
C ALA A 7 39.11 23.34 7.16
N ASP A 8 38.45 22.67 6.20
CA ASP A 8 37.75 23.34 5.11
C ASP A 8 36.70 24.30 5.72
N PRO A 9 36.82 25.63 5.54
CA PRO A 9 35.90 26.59 6.13
C PRO A 9 34.46 26.42 5.65
N ASP A 10 34.26 25.79 4.48
CA ASP A 10 32.93 25.51 3.92
C ASP A 10 32.45 24.07 4.20
N LEU A 11 33.19 23.29 5.02
CA LEU A 11 32.83 21.91 5.36
C LEU A 11 31.37 21.78 5.82
N TYR A 12 30.90 22.71 6.65
CA TYR A 12 29.51 22.72 7.12
C TYR A 12 28.51 22.95 5.98
N GLY A 13 28.77 23.93 5.10
CA GLY A 13 27.90 24.25 3.97
C GLY A 13 27.85 23.13 2.93
N ASN A 14 29.01 22.52 2.66
CA ASN A 14 29.14 21.37 1.75
C ASN A 14 28.43 20.14 2.31
N ALA A 15 28.67 19.80 3.59
CA ALA A 15 27.99 18.67 4.24
C ALA A 15 26.47 18.85 4.31
N TRP A 16 25.99 20.09 4.52
CA TRP A 16 24.56 20.39 4.52
C TRP A 16 23.94 20.24 3.13
N SER A 17 24.61 20.74 2.10
CA SER A 17 24.19 20.59 0.71
C SER A 17 24.10 19.12 0.30
N ASP A 18 25.11 18.33 0.67
CA ASP A 18 25.16 16.90 0.40
C ASP A 18 24.04 16.13 1.11
N LEU A 19 23.78 16.45 2.38
CA LEU A 19 22.68 15.86 3.14
C LEU A 19 21.32 16.17 2.49
N LEU A 20 21.09 17.43 2.12
CA LEU A 20 19.86 17.83 1.43
C LEU A 20 19.70 17.13 0.08
N GLN A 21 20.80 16.94 -0.64
CA GLN A 21 20.79 16.21 -1.90
C GLN A 21 20.42 14.75 -1.68
N GLN A 22 21.01 14.08 -0.68
CA GLN A 22 20.64 12.71 -0.29
C GLN A 22 19.15 12.59 0.07
N VAL A 23 18.60 13.52 0.85
CA VAL A 23 17.16 13.51 1.19
C VAL A 23 16.26 13.66 -0.05
N ARG A 24 16.66 14.52 -1.00
CA ARG A 24 15.97 14.71 -2.29
C ARG A 24 16.05 13.48 -3.18
N ASP A 25 17.19 12.81 -3.17
CA ASP A 25 17.43 11.56 -3.91
C ASP A 25 16.71 10.36 -3.26
N GLY A 26 16.02 10.59 -2.13
CA GLY A 26 15.12 9.63 -1.52
C GLY A 26 15.73 8.88 -0.33
N LEU A 27 16.92 9.28 0.12
CA LEU A 27 17.54 8.69 1.30
C LEU A 27 16.64 8.89 2.53
N SER A 28 16.42 7.80 3.25
CA SER A 28 15.51 7.70 4.39
C SER A 28 16.15 6.76 5.38
N TRP A 29 16.16 7.13 6.66
CA TRP A 29 16.80 6.33 7.72
C TRP A 29 16.12 4.97 7.93
N SER A 30 14.85 4.86 7.56
CA SER A 30 14.10 3.59 7.49
C SER A 30 13.73 3.22 6.05
N GLY A 31 14.48 3.70 5.06
CA GLY A 31 14.13 3.59 3.64
C GLY A 31 14.17 2.18 3.04
N ARG A 32 14.47 1.18 3.85
CA ARG A 32 14.61 -0.24 3.48
C ARG A 32 13.85 -1.16 4.44
N GLU A 33 12.96 -0.61 5.26
CA GLU A 33 12.15 -1.40 6.17
C GLU A 33 11.15 -2.24 5.38
N ARG A 34 11.07 -3.53 5.68
CA ARG A 34 10.17 -4.43 4.96
C ARG A 34 8.74 -4.21 5.42
N ASN A 35 7.83 -4.13 4.46
CA ASN A 35 6.40 -4.16 4.75
C ASN A 35 6.04 -5.46 5.50
N ARG A 36 5.07 -5.35 6.42
CA ARG A 36 4.60 -6.48 7.24
C ARG A 36 3.14 -6.78 6.93
N PHE A 37 2.86 -7.99 6.49
CA PHE A 37 1.53 -8.56 6.30
C PHE A 37 1.30 -9.64 7.35
N LEU A 38 0.43 -9.34 8.31
CA LEU A 38 0.19 -10.15 9.49
C LEU A 38 -1.17 -10.84 9.37
N LEU A 39 -1.16 -12.17 9.33
CA LEU A 39 -2.36 -12.99 9.27
C LEU A 39 -2.83 -13.32 10.69
N ASN A 40 -4.09 -12.98 11.00
CA ASN A 40 -4.72 -13.36 12.27
C ASN A 40 -4.88 -14.89 12.33
N ASP A 41 -4.42 -15.51 13.42
CA ASP A 41 -4.50 -16.96 13.63
C ASP A 41 -5.85 -17.44 14.23
N GLY A 42 -6.74 -16.51 14.59
CA GLY A 42 -8.03 -16.78 15.21
C GLY A 42 -7.96 -17.13 16.71
N ALA A 43 -6.76 -17.26 17.28
CA ALA A 43 -6.51 -17.55 18.68
C ALA A 43 -5.99 -16.33 19.46
N GLY A 44 -6.01 -15.14 18.83
CA GLY A 44 -5.54 -13.88 19.42
C GLY A 44 -4.08 -13.57 19.09
N GLY A 45 -3.45 -14.32 18.18
CA GLY A 45 -2.12 -14.06 17.66
C GLY A 45 -2.11 -13.66 16.19
N PHE A 46 -0.91 -13.34 15.71
CA PHE A 46 -0.67 -12.97 14.32
C PHE A 46 0.60 -13.66 13.81
N ALA A 47 0.51 -14.27 12.63
CA ALA A 47 1.63 -14.83 11.90
C ALA A 47 2.12 -13.84 10.84
N ASP A 48 3.42 -13.59 10.79
CA ASP A 48 4.00 -12.83 9.69
C ASP A 48 4.13 -13.71 8.44
N VAL A 49 3.36 -13.36 7.43
CA VAL A 49 3.29 -14.06 6.14
C VAL A 49 3.78 -13.19 4.98
N SER A 50 4.43 -12.05 5.27
CA SER A 50 4.84 -11.04 4.29
C SER A 50 5.63 -11.62 3.12
N ALA A 51 6.59 -12.48 3.43
CA ALA A 51 7.47 -13.08 2.41
C ALA A 51 6.72 -14.04 1.48
N VAL A 52 5.83 -14.86 2.04
CA VAL A 52 5.03 -15.82 1.27
C VAL A 52 4.01 -15.12 0.39
N MET A 53 3.46 -14.00 0.87
CA MET A 53 2.53 -13.15 0.11
C MET A 53 3.23 -12.21 -0.88
N GLY A 54 4.57 -12.22 -0.94
CA GLY A 54 5.33 -11.33 -1.81
C GLY A 54 5.10 -9.85 -1.47
N LEU A 55 4.95 -9.53 -0.19
CA LEU A 55 4.75 -8.19 0.35
C LEU A 55 5.90 -7.75 1.26
N ASP A 56 7.04 -8.44 1.24
CA ASP A 56 8.19 -8.18 2.14
C ASP A 56 9.30 -7.34 1.48
N GLN A 57 8.98 -6.50 0.49
CA GLN A 57 10.00 -5.73 -0.24
C GLN A 57 10.78 -4.80 0.70
N GLU A 58 12.10 -4.75 0.51
CA GLU A 58 12.97 -3.73 1.12
C GLU A 58 12.76 -2.38 0.45
N ALA A 59 11.68 -1.71 0.82
CA ALA A 59 11.30 -0.42 0.26
C ALA A 59 10.85 0.53 1.38
N ASP A 60 10.50 1.75 1.01
CA ASP A 60 10.00 2.75 1.95
C ASP A 60 8.50 2.96 1.66
N GLY A 61 7.67 2.06 2.17
CA GLY A 61 6.22 2.06 1.98
C GLY A 61 5.56 3.28 2.62
N ARG A 62 4.68 3.97 1.87
CA ARG A 62 4.05 5.24 2.30
C ARG A 62 2.54 5.28 2.20
N ALA A 63 1.94 4.42 1.37
CA ALA A 63 0.49 4.33 1.26
C ALA A 63 0.08 2.94 0.77
N LEU A 64 -1.12 2.53 1.17
CA LEU A 64 -1.80 1.30 0.77
C LEU A 64 -3.25 1.67 0.45
N ALA A 65 -3.79 1.11 -0.62
CA ALA A 65 -5.19 1.14 -0.97
C ALA A 65 -5.64 -0.29 -1.26
N VAL A 66 -6.83 -0.64 -0.77
CA VAL A 66 -7.45 -1.94 -0.96
C VAL A 66 -8.65 -1.75 -1.88
N VAL A 67 -8.73 -2.51 -2.96
CA VAL A 67 -9.78 -2.39 -3.98
C VAL A 67 -9.86 -3.71 -4.76
N ASP A 68 -11.06 -4.14 -5.14
CA ASP A 68 -11.23 -5.18 -6.17
C ASP A 68 -10.95 -4.53 -7.54
N TRP A 69 -9.71 -4.66 -8.03
CA TRP A 69 -9.23 -3.91 -9.19
C TRP A 69 -9.62 -4.57 -10.51
N ASP A 70 -9.66 -5.90 -10.56
CA ASP A 70 -10.01 -6.66 -11.76
C ASP A 70 -11.47 -7.17 -11.79
N HIS A 71 -12.26 -6.82 -10.76
CA HIS A 71 -13.69 -7.08 -10.64
C HIS A 71 -14.01 -8.58 -10.54
N ASP A 72 -13.15 -9.35 -9.89
CA ASP A 72 -13.35 -10.79 -9.67
C ASP A 72 -13.96 -11.13 -8.30
N GLY A 73 -14.13 -10.11 -7.45
CA GLY A 73 -14.74 -10.21 -6.12
C GLY A 73 -13.75 -10.38 -4.98
N ASP A 74 -12.47 -10.58 -5.28
CA ASP A 74 -11.41 -10.63 -4.28
C ASP A 74 -10.74 -9.24 -4.14
N LEU A 75 -10.35 -8.87 -2.92
CA LEU A 75 -9.70 -7.57 -2.70
C LEU A 75 -8.22 -7.62 -3.09
N ASP A 76 -7.82 -6.70 -3.98
CA ASP A 76 -6.43 -6.46 -4.39
C ASP A 76 -5.77 -5.33 -3.58
N LEU A 77 -4.44 -5.21 -3.75
CA LEU A 77 -3.65 -4.18 -3.08
C LEU A 77 -2.91 -3.31 -4.08
N TRP A 78 -3.15 -2.00 -3.99
CA TRP A 78 -2.24 -0.99 -4.50
C TRP A 78 -1.38 -0.47 -3.35
N TYR A 79 -0.07 -0.44 -3.51
CA TYR A 79 0.79 0.26 -2.55
C TYR A 79 1.85 1.10 -3.23
N ARG A 80 2.26 2.13 -2.49
CA ARG A 80 3.18 3.15 -2.97
C ARG A 80 4.38 3.27 -2.07
N ASP A 81 5.54 3.22 -2.70
CA ASP A 81 6.85 3.39 -2.09
C ASP A 81 7.37 4.82 -2.33
N ARG A 82 8.29 5.29 -1.48
CA ARG A 82 8.98 6.59 -1.67
C ARG A 82 9.89 6.54 -2.90
N THR A 83 10.60 5.43 -3.07
CA THR A 83 11.62 5.20 -4.11
C THR A 83 11.10 4.24 -5.17
N ALA A 84 11.87 4.04 -6.24
CA ALA A 84 11.45 3.19 -7.35
C ALA A 84 11.57 1.68 -7.02
N PRO A 85 10.67 0.84 -7.56
CA PRO A 85 9.43 1.21 -8.23
C PRO A 85 8.41 1.79 -7.23
N ARG A 86 7.78 2.92 -7.59
CA ARG A 86 7.00 3.74 -6.66
C ARG A 86 5.57 3.26 -6.45
N LEU A 87 5.01 2.52 -7.39
CA LEU A 87 3.63 2.06 -7.34
C LEU A 87 3.60 0.62 -7.81
N ARG A 88 2.92 -0.24 -7.05
CA ARG A 88 2.79 -1.67 -7.33
C ARG A 88 1.35 -2.10 -7.11
N LEU A 89 0.86 -2.92 -8.04
CA LEU A 89 -0.40 -3.63 -7.94
C LEU A 89 -0.10 -5.08 -7.60
N MET A 90 -0.78 -5.59 -6.57
CA MET A 90 -0.77 -6.98 -6.17
C MET A 90 -2.16 -7.54 -6.40
N LEU A 91 -2.28 -8.43 -7.38
CA LEU A 91 -3.53 -9.12 -7.66
C LEU A 91 -3.69 -10.31 -6.71
N ASN A 92 -4.81 -10.36 -6.02
CA ASN A 92 -5.15 -11.45 -5.14
C ASN A 92 -5.88 -12.56 -5.92
N GLN A 93 -5.14 -13.58 -6.32
CA GLN A 93 -5.70 -14.73 -7.02
C GLN A 93 -6.16 -15.80 -6.04
N HIS A 94 -7.28 -15.56 -5.37
CA HIS A 94 -7.82 -16.55 -4.45
C HIS A 94 -8.50 -17.69 -5.22
N ALA A 95 -7.92 -18.90 -5.14
CA ALA A 95 -8.41 -20.07 -5.86
C ALA A 95 -9.69 -20.70 -5.27
N GLY A 96 -10.26 -20.12 -4.20
CA GLY A 96 -11.18 -20.81 -3.29
C GLY A 96 -12.62 -20.30 -3.20
N THR A 97 -12.95 -19.15 -3.80
CA THR A 97 -14.32 -18.62 -3.85
C THR A 97 -15.04 -19.25 -5.04
N ARG A 98 -16.32 -19.61 -4.90
CA ARG A 98 -17.10 -19.95 -6.09
C ARG A 98 -17.12 -18.69 -6.94
N LYS A 99 -16.84 -18.81 -8.24
CA LYS A 99 -17.04 -17.68 -9.17
C LYS A 99 -18.44 -17.10 -8.93
N GLY A 100 -18.50 -15.86 -8.45
CA GLY A 100 -19.76 -15.15 -8.20
C GLY A 100 -20.25 -15.08 -6.75
N ASP A 101 -19.43 -15.40 -5.74
CA ASP A 101 -19.77 -15.15 -4.31
C ASP A 101 -19.62 -13.66 -3.90
N PHE A 102 -19.85 -12.73 -4.83
CA PHE A 102 -19.81 -11.29 -4.59
C PHE A 102 -20.93 -10.59 -5.37
N VAL A 103 -21.29 -9.38 -4.94
CA VAL A 103 -22.29 -8.54 -5.62
C VAL A 103 -21.65 -7.19 -5.91
N SER A 104 -21.64 -6.81 -7.19
CA SER A 104 -21.24 -5.47 -7.63
C SER A 104 -22.47 -4.70 -8.10
N VAL A 105 -22.58 -3.43 -7.67
CA VAL A 105 -23.72 -2.56 -7.98
C VAL A 105 -23.21 -1.29 -8.64
N LEU A 106 -23.59 -1.09 -9.90
CA LEU A 106 -23.37 0.17 -10.60
C LEU A 106 -24.62 1.03 -10.51
N LEU A 107 -24.51 2.19 -9.86
CA LEU A 107 -25.60 3.15 -9.75
C LEU A 107 -25.49 4.20 -10.86
N GLN A 108 -26.57 4.37 -11.61
CA GLN A 108 -26.65 5.34 -12.70
C GLN A 108 -27.93 6.17 -12.58
N GLY A 109 -27.79 7.49 -12.45
CA GLY A 109 -28.94 8.39 -12.53
C GLY A 109 -29.38 8.59 -13.97
N GLU A 110 -30.69 8.73 -14.22
CA GLU A 110 -31.23 8.87 -15.58
C GLU A 110 -31.43 10.34 -15.99
N GLU A 111 -32.10 11.15 -15.17
CA GLU A 111 -32.45 12.55 -15.49
C GLU A 111 -31.54 13.58 -14.81
N CYS A 112 -31.13 13.32 -13.57
CA CYS A 112 -30.14 14.07 -12.81
C CYS A 112 -29.29 13.10 -11.98
N ASN A 113 -28.26 13.62 -11.28
CA ASN A 113 -27.35 12.81 -10.46
C ASN A 113 -26.77 11.57 -11.21
N ARG A 114 -26.22 11.75 -12.42
CA ARG A 114 -25.75 10.66 -13.31
C ARG A 114 -24.80 9.67 -12.62
N ASN A 115 -23.98 10.16 -11.69
CA ASN A 115 -22.99 9.37 -10.96
C ASN A 115 -23.51 8.89 -9.58
N ALA A 116 -24.80 9.05 -9.30
CA ALA A 116 -25.46 8.62 -8.08
C ALA A 116 -24.77 9.10 -6.78
N ILE A 117 -24.25 10.34 -6.77
CA ILE A 117 -23.58 10.91 -5.60
C ILE A 117 -24.57 10.99 -4.44
N GLY A 118 -24.20 10.40 -3.30
CA GLY A 118 -25.03 10.36 -2.10
C GLY A 118 -26.14 9.29 -2.10
N ALA A 119 -26.21 8.41 -3.11
CA ALA A 119 -27.16 7.29 -3.10
C ALA A 119 -26.77 6.24 -2.04
N VAL A 120 -27.78 5.55 -1.49
CA VAL A 120 -27.62 4.50 -0.48
C VAL A 120 -28.18 3.20 -1.05
N VAL A 121 -27.44 2.11 -0.87
CA VAL A 121 -27.84 0.74 -1.24
C VAL A 121 -27.88 -0.09 0.02
N GLU A 122 -28.98 -0.81 0.24
CA GLU A 122 -29.16 -1.75 1.33
C GLU A 122 -29.32 -3.15 0.75
N LEU A 123 -28.52 -4.11 1.22
CA LEU A 123 -28.65 -5.51 0.87
C LEU A 123 -29.35 -6.24 2.02
N ILE A 124 -30.51 -6.81 1.74
CA ILE A 124 -31.32 -7.56 2.70
C ILE A 124 -31.31 -9.02 2.25
N ASP A 125 -30.78 -9.90 3.10
CA ASP A 125 -30.93 -11.34 2.89
C ASP A 125 -32.38 -11.75 3.21
N ALA A 126 -32.96 -12.62 2.37
CA ALA A 126 -34.27 -13.15 2.68
C ALA A 126 -34.14 -14.11 3.88
N PRO A 127 -35.12 -14.17 4.81
CA PRO A 127 -35.09 -15.19 5.84
C PRO A 127 -35.04 -16.57 5.17
N GLY A 128 -33.93 -17.28 5.38
CA GLY A 128 -33.67 -18.57 4.76
C GLY A 128 -34.83 -19.54 5.01
N SER A 129 -35.37 -20.09 3.93
CA SER A 129 -36.26 -21.24 4.04
C SER A 129 -35.39 -22.49 4.14
N GLY A 130 -35.16 -22.93 5.39
CA GLY A 130 -34.83 -24.32 5.80
C GLY A 130 -33.73 -25.05 5.06
#